data_AF-A0AA44S5Z9-F1
#
_entry.id   AF-A0AA44S5Z9-F1
#
_cell.length_a   1.000
_cell.length_b   1.000
_cell.length_c   1.000
_cell.angle_alpha   90.00
_cell.angle_beta   90.00
_cell.angle_gamma   90.00
#
_symmetry.space_group_name_H-M   'P 1'
#
loop_
_entity.id
_entity.type
_entity.pdbx_description
1 polymer ?
#
loop_
_entity_poly.entity_id
_entity_poly.type
_entity_poly.pdbx_seq_one_letter_code
_entity_poly.pdbx_strand_id
1 'polypeptide(L)'
;MLRLVYYQFLHNKKQWLGVSPVIFVSSLVMGLAVNGVINVENNSQVFVGLPDPKPIFMFPIVFGGVTLFFVLSNIINMLVEIFRDDYELLEVLGASRLQLSFLVGGQIFIISSIISFIAYLCSIFVTSNYYYFLQYFFGENILPDIQFQTSAVGCIITVVLISFLAFLSGCFYTFKKIRNRKSSKIRHVLSIVKRILLLAGFSVIWLLSLQQIFQDSTILAKAQIIFNIVILDIVIIYQLSPFIQSCFIKLLSIIIFRNNFMFIVSKWNLLYCKSYIKSISAAITGAILLISSFQMISQNILSQFQDDSDLELKVAFIVYVGAPILIVLANIISIAFLSSHQERIEIQQFEILGTSNYQMVKIKVGEAIFLTFVTSLIAFLLNIKIMALIY
;
A
#
# COMPACT_ATOMS: atom_id res chain seq x y z
N MET A 1 -13.22 -28.43 2.48
CA MET A 1 -12.44 -27.18 2.31
C MET A 1 -12.54 -26.22 3.47
N LEU A 2 -13.74 -25.76 3.87
CA LEU A 2 -13.88 -24.81 4.99
C LEU A 2 -13.26 -25.30 6.29
N ARG A 3 -13.38 -26.60 6.61
CA ARG A 3 -12.73 -27.20 7.78
C ARG A 3 -11.19 -27.14 7.72
N LEU A 4 -10.61 -27.27 6.52
CA LEU A 4 -9.16 -27.21 6.30
C LEU A 4 -8.65 -25.77 6.40
N VAL A 5 -9.42 -24.81 5.85
CA VAL A 5 -9.20 -23.37 6.04
C VAL A 5 -9.12 -23.03 7.52
N TYR A 6 -10.11 -23.49 8.30
CA TYR A 6 -10.16 -23.24 9.74
C TYR A 6 -8.98 -23.85 10.50
N TYR A 7 -8.66 -25.13 10.26
CA TYR A 7 -7.54 -25.77 10.96
C TYR A 7 -6.18 -25.14 10.62
N GLN A 8 -5.92 -24.84 9.35
CA GLN A 8 -4.69 -24.17 8.97
C GLN A 8 -4.64 -22.72 9.47
N PHE A 9 -5.78 -22.02 9.53
CA PHE A 9 -5.86 -20.71 10.16
C PHE A 9 -5.43 -20.77 11.63
N LEU A 10 -5.90 -21.79 12.37
CA LEU A 10 -5.52 -22.00 13.76
C LEU A 10 -4.03 -22.37 13.93
N HIS A 11 -3.47 -23.12 12.99
CA HIS A 11 -2.05 -23.48 13.01
C HIS A 11 -1.16 -22.26 12.77
N ASN A 12 -1.53 -21.42 11.81
CA ASN A 12 -0.72 -20.30 11.30
C ASN A 12 -1.09 -18.94 11.92
N LYS A 13 -1.71 -18.93 13.11
CA LYS A 13 -2.19 -17.72 13.80
C LYS A 13 -1.15 -16.60 13.89
N LYS A 14 0.11 -16.96 14.14
CA LYS A 14 1.21 -15.98 14.26
C LYS A 14 1.43 -15.23 12.94
N GLN A 15 1.41 -15.91 11.79
CA GLN A 15 1.59 -15.22 10.50
C GLN A 15 0.37 -14.35 10.16
N TRP A 16 -0.85 -14.76 10.56
CA TRP A 16 -2.06 -13.96 10.37
C TRP A 16 -2.07 -12.68 11.21
N LEU A 17 -1.50 -12.70 12.43
CA LEU A 17 -1.27 -11.48 13.21
C LEU A 17 -0.36 -10.49 12.47
N GLY A 18 0.60 -10.96 11.68
CA GLY A 18 1.45 -10.09 10.85
C GLY A 18 0.71 -9.33 9.75
N VAL A 19 -0.45 -9.82 9.31
CA VAL A 19 -1.30 -9.14 8.31
C VAL A 19 -2.22 -8.10 8.96
N SER A 20 -2.41 -8.21 10.29
CA SER A 20 -3.42 -7.45 11.01
C SER A 20 -3.26 -5.93 10.97
N PRO A 21 -2.05 -5.33 11.05
CA PRO A 21 -1.90 -3.88 11.11
C PRO A 21 -2.43 -3.18 9.85
N VAL A 22 -2.11 -3.70 8.66
CA VAL A 22 -2.64 -3.14 7.40
C VAL A 22 -4.14 -3.23 7.33
N ILE A 23 -4.70 -4.41 7.61
CA ILE A 23 -6.15 -4.57 7.51
C ILE A 23 -6.84 -3.65 8.52
N PHE A 24 -6.29 -3.51 9.73
CA PHE A 24 -6.84 -2.65 10.76
C PHE A 24 -6.87 -1.19 10.31
N VAL A 25 -5.73 -0.64 9.88
CA VAL A 25 -5.64 0.77 9.48
C VAL A 25 -6.47 1.05 8.25
N SER A 26 -6.44 0.18 7.24
CA SER A 26 -7.28 0.37 6.07
C SER A 26 -8.78 0.25 6.39
N SER A 27 -9.16 -0.60 7.34
CA SER A 27 -10.53 -0.68 7.84
C SER A 27 -10.95 0.51 8.67
N LEU A 28 -10.02 1.10 9.42
CA LEU A 28 -10.25 2.32 10.17
C LEU A 28 -10.49 3.50 9.22
N VAL A 29 -9.65 3.66 8.19
CA VAL A 29 -9.81 4.72 7.17
C VAL A 29 -11.13 4.55 6.40
N MET A 30 -11.43 3.33 5.95
CA MET A 30 -12.69 3.04 5.26
C MET A 30 -13.90 3.25 6.19
N GLY A 31 -13.78 2.81 7.45
CA GLY A 31 -14.80 2.99 8.47
C GLY A 31 -15.08 4.45 8.77
N LEU A 32 -14.03 5.27 8.85
CA LEU A 32 -14.14 6.72 9.02
C LEU A 32 -14.90 7.35 7.86
N ALA A 33 -14.54 6.97 6.64
CA ALA A 33 -15.16 7.50 5.45
C ALA A 33 -16.65 7.12 5.33
N VAL A 34 -16.98 5.84 5.51
CA VAL A 34 -18.37 5.35 5.44
C VAL A 34 -19.21 5.96 6.56
N ASN A 35 -18.69 6.05 7.79
CA ASN A 35 -19.40 6.69 8.89
C ASN A 35 -19.61 8.19 8.66
N GLY A 36 -18.62 8.88 8.10
CA GLY A 36 -18.73 10.29 7.74
C GLY A 36 -19.83 10.54 6.72
N VAL A 37 -19.85 9.77 5.62
CA VAL A 37 -20.88 9.91 4.57
C VAL A 37 -22.28 9.65 5.14
N ILE A 38 -22.48 8.57 5.90
CA ILE A 38 -23.79 8.21 6.46
C ILE A 38 -24.27 9.28 7.46
N ASN A 39 -23.40 9.80 8.32
CA ASN A 39 -23.79 10.81 9.30
C ASN A 39 -24.10 12.17 8.64
N VAL A 40 -23.38 12.55 7.59
CA VAL A 40 -23.71 13.74 6.79
C VAL A 40 -25.06 13.57 6.10
N GLU A 41 -25.36 12.38 5.57
CA GLU A 41 -26.63 12.10 4.90
C GLU A 41 -27.81 12.12 5.87
N ASN A 42 -27.66 11.52 7.05
CA ASN A 42 -28.68 11.53 8.10
C ASN A 42 -28.97 12.95 8.63
N ASN A 43 -27.99 13.84 8.59
CA ASN A 43 -28.12 15.26 9.01
C ASN A 43 -28.23 16.22 7.82
N SER A 44 -28.65 15.75 6.64
CA SER A 44 -28.72 16.54 5.40
C SER A 44 -29.51 17.84 5.51
N GLN A 45 -30.47 17.92 6.44
CA GLN A 45 -31.26 19.12 6.71
C GLN A 45 -30.41 20.30 7.22
N VAL A 46 -29.30 20.04 7.91
CA VAL A 46 -28.40 21.07 8.46
C VAL A 46 -27.49 21.65 7.37
N PHE A 47 -27.29 20.92 6.27
CA PHE A 47 -26.42 21.32 5.16
C PHE A 47 -27.18 22.00 4.00
N VAL A 48 -28.48 22.28 4.15
CA VAL A 48 -29.28 22.94 3.12
C VAL A 48 -28.77 24.37 2.88
N GLY A 49 -28.24 24.63 1.68
CA GLY A 49 -27.66 25.93 1.31
C GLY A 49 -26.14 26.04 1.54
N LEU A 50 -25.50 24.99 2.05
CA LEU A 50 -24.05 24.88 2.24
C LEU A 50 -23.41 23.97 1.18
N PRO A 51 -22.10 24.09 0.93
CA PRO A 51 -21.37 23.14 0.08
C PRO A 51 -21.41 21.73 0.70
N ASP A 52 -21.67 20.72 -0.13
CA ASP A 52 -21.78 19.32 0.31
C ASP A 52 -20.42 18.81 0.84
N PRO A 53 -20.31 18.39 2.12
CA PRO A 53 -19.04 17.90 2.67
C PRO A 53 -18.77 16.42 2.39
N LYS A 54 -19.71 15.68 1.77
CA LYS A 54 -19.52 14.26 1.41
C LYS A 54 -18.23 13.95 0.63
N PRO A 55 -17.76 14.79 -0.33
CA PRO A 55 -16.53 14.52 -1.07
C PRO A 55 -15.29 14.35 -0.18
N ILE A 56 -15.22 15.05 0.95
CA ILE A 56 -14.11 14.97 1.93
C ILE A 56 -14.01 13.53 2.48
N PHE A 57 -15.16 12.89 2.70
CA PHE A 57 -15.23 11.53 3.21
C PHE A 57 -15.20 10.46 2.10
N MET A 58 -15.65 10.75 0.88
CA MET A 58 -15.58 9.80 -0.23
C MET A 58 -14.16 9.60 -0.78
N PHE A 59 -13.31 10.62 -0.72
CA PHE A 59 -11.96 10.53 -1.28
C PHE A 59 -11.10 9.43 -0.63
N PRO A 60 -11.07 9.28 0.71
CA PRO A 60 -10.43 8.15 1.36
C PRO A 60 -11.01 6.77 1.01
N ILE A 61 -12.26 6.66 0.53
CA ILE A 61 -12.86 5.38 0.09
C ILE A 61 -12.18 4.87 -1.17
N VAL A 62 -12.14 5.72 -2.20
CA VAL A 62 -11.56 5.37 -3.51
C VAL A 62 -10.06 5.14 -3.35
N PHE A 63 -9.39 6.08 -2.68
CA PHE A 63 -7.95 6.01 -2.49
C PHE A 63 -7.55 4.87 -1.54
N GLY A 64 -8.20 4.76 -0.39
CA GLY A 64 -7.96 3.71 0.61
C GLY A 64 -8.25 2.31 0.07
N GLY A 65 -9.32 2.14 -0.73
CA GLY A 65 -9.66 0.86 -1.36
C GLY A 65 -8.66 0.42 -2.43
N VAL A 66 -8.26 1.32 -3.34
CA VAL A 66 -7.27 1.01 -4.38
C VAL A 66 -5.90 0.71 -3.77
N THR A 67 -5.47 1.51 -2.80
CA THR A 67 -4.19 1.26 -2.10
C THR A 67 -4.21 -0.05 -1.31
N LEU A 68 -5.34 -0.42 -0.68
CA LEU A 68 -5.53 -1.72 -0.03
C LEU A 68 -5.21 -2.88 -0.97
N PHE A 69 -5.73 -2.85 -2.20
CA PHE A 69 -5.54 -3.92 -3.17
C PHE A 69 -4.05 -4.11 -3.53
N PHE A 70 -3.32 -3.02 -3.73
CA PHE A 70 -1.87 -3.07 -3.99
C PHE A 70 -1.06 -3.40 -2.74
N VAL A 71 -1.44 -2.92 -1.57
CA VAL A 71 -0.70 -3.23 -0.34
C VAL A 71 -0.89 -4.70 0.04
N LEU A 72 -2.12 -5.21 0.00
CA LEU A 72 -2.43 -6.63 0.25
C LEU A 72 -1.70 -7.55 -0.72
N SER A 73 -1.57 -7.18 -1.99
CA SER A 73 -0.80 -7.96 -2.97
C SER A 73 0.60 -8.32 -2.46
N ASN A 74 1.31 -7.37 -1.85
CA ASN A 74 2.66 -7.62 -1.34
C ASN A 74 2.66 -8.56 -0.13
N ILE A 75 1.74 -8.34 0.81
CA ILE A 75 1.59 -9.19 1.99
C ILE A 75 1.20 -10.62 1.60
N ILE A 76 0.24 -10.78 0.67
CA ILE A 76 -0.16 -12.08 0.13
C ILE A 76 1.03 -12.77 -0.54
N ASN A 77 1.84 -12.03 -1.30
CA ASN A 77 3.03 -12.60 -1.91
C ASN A 77 4.04 -13.09 -0.86
N MET A 78 4.21 -12.40 0.27
CA MET A 78 5.05 -12.88 1.39
C MET A 78 4.42 -14.11 2.06
N LEU A 79 3.12 -14.08 2.39
CA LEU A 79 2.41 -15.21 2.98
C LEU A 79 2.51 -16.48 2.13
N VAL A 80 2.34 -16.37 0.81
CA VAL A 80 2.47 -17.51 -0.10
C VAL A 80 3.90 -18.03 -0.18
N GLU A 81 4.90 -17.19 0.09
CA GLU A 81 6.29 -17.67 0.21
C GLU A 81 6.51 -18.38 1.56
N ILE A 82 5.95 -17.86 2.65
CA ILE A 82 6.05 -18.47 3.98
C ILE A 82 5.37 -19.85 4.01
N PHE A 83 4.19 -19.97 3.42
CA PHE A 83 3.42 -21.23 3.37
C PHE A 83 3.81 -22.13 2.19
N ARG A 84 4.95 -21.88 1.57
CA ARG A 84 5.37 -22.56 0.34
C ARG A 84 5.41 -24.07 0.52
N ASP A 85 6.04 -24.54 1.58
CA ASP A 85 6.30 -25.96 1.81
C ASP A 85 4.99 -26.71 2.11
N ASP A 86 4.10 -26.10 2.90
CA ASP A 86 2.76 -26.63 3.17
C ASP A 86 1.93 -26.77 1.88
N TYR A 87 2.02 -25.79 0.98
CA TYR A 87 1.30 -25.84 -0.29
C TYR A 87 1.90 -26.85 -1.27
N GLU A 88 3.21 -27.03 -1.28
CA GLU A 88 3.87 -28.06 -2.08
C GLU A 88 3.44 -29.46 -1.59
N LEU A 89 3.40 -29.67 -0.28
CA LEU A 89 2.90 -30.92 0.31
C LEU A 89 1.42 -31.18 -0.04
N LEU A 90 0.56 -30.17 0.08
CA LEU A 90 -0.85 -30.28 -0.32
C LEU A 90 -1.03 -30.55 -1.82
N GLU A 91 -0.16 -29.98 -2.67
CA GLU A 91 -0.19 -30.25 -4.11
C GLU A 91 0.23 -31.69 -4.42
N VAL A 92 1.23 -32.25 -3.71
CA VAL A 92 1.61 -33.66 -3.80
C VAL A 92 0.47 -34.58 -3.36
N LEU A 93 -0.30 -34.18 -2.34
CA LEU A 93 -1.49 -34.89 -1.87
C LEU A 93 -2.71 -34.75 -2.81
N GLY A 94 -2.57 -34.05 -3.94
CA GLY A 94 -3.60 -33.96 -4.98
C GLY A 94 -4.49 -32.70 -4.89
N ALA A 95 -4.17 -31.72 -4.05
CA ALA A 95 -4.93 -30.48 -3.99
C ALA A 95 -4.83 -29.67 -5.30
N SER A 96 -5.98 -29.19 -5.79
CA SER A 96 -6.00 -28.36 -6.99
C SER A 96 -5.54 -26.92 -6.70
N ARG A 97 -5.09 -26.21 -7.73
CA ARG A 97 -4.63 -24.81 -7.56
C ARG A 97 -5.73 -23.85 -7.14
N LEU A 98 -6.96 -24.09 -7.61
CA LEU A 98 -8.14 -23.33 -7.20
C LEU A 98 -8.45 -23.58 -5.73
N GLN A 99 -8.29 -24.81 -5.28
CA GLN A 99 -8.48 -25.21 -3.89
C GLN A 99 -7.46 -24.55 -2.96
N LEU A 100 -6.18 -24.51 -3.34
CA LEU A 100 -5.14 -23.79 -2.59
C LEU A 100 -5.37 -22.28 -2.58
N SER A 101 -5.78 -21.70 -3.71
CA SER A 101 -6.10 -20.28 -3.81
C SER A 101 -7.29 -19.88 -2.92
N PHE A 102 -8.36 -20.67 -2.97
CA PHE A 102 -9.53 -20.50 -2.12
C PHE A 102 -9.18 -20.66 -0.63
N LEU A 103 -8.21 -21.53 -0.32
CA LEU A 103 -7.76 -21.73 1.04
C LEU A 103 -7.12 -20.46 1.62
N VAL A 104 -6.16 -19.87 0.91
CA VAL A 104 -5.51 -18.63 1.36
C VAL A 104 -6.51 -17.47 1.39
N GLY A 105 -7.34 -17.36 0.35
CA GLY A 105 -8.41 -16.36 0.30
C GLY A 105 -9.35 -16.47 1.51
N GLY A 106 -9.78 -17.69 1.85
CA GLY A 106 -10.63 -17.95 3.00
C GLY A 106 -9.99 -17.59 4.34
N GLN A 107 -8.69 -17.86 4.51
CA GLN A 107 -7.96 -17.46 5.73
C GLN A 107 -7.87 -15.94 5.86
N ILE A 108 -7.57 -15.25 4.75
CA ILE A 108 -7.54 -13.79 4.69
C ILE A 108 -8.92 -13.20 4.96
N PHE A 109 -10.00 -13.84 4.46
CA PHE A 109 -11.38 -13.42 4.71
C PHE A 109 -11.72 -13.48 6.21
N ILE A 110 -11.37 -14.56 6.90
CA ILE A 110 -11.65 -14.72 8.33
C ILE A 110 -10.94 -13.63 9.15
N ILE A 111 -9.63 -13.47 8.94
CA ILE A 111 -8.86 -12.48 9.70
C ILE A 111 -9.30 -11.05 9.37
N SER A 112 -9.59 -10.77 8.10
CA SER A 112 -10.06 -9.44 7.70
C SER A 112 -11.42 -9.11 8.30
N SER A 113 -12.37 -10.05 8.30
CA SER A 113 -13.69 -9.81 8.89
C SER A 113 -13.62 -9.47 10.38
N ILE A 114 -12.82 -10.21 11.15
CA ILE A 114 -12.64 -9.97 12.59
C ILE A 114 -12.00 -8.61 12.84
N ILE A 115 -10.93 -8.30 12.11
CA ILE A 115 -10.19 -7.04 12.30
C ILE A 115 -10.99 -5.85 11.83
N SER A 116 -11.68 -5.95 10.69
CA SER A 116 -12.52 -4.87 10.16
C SER A 116 -13.65 -4.53 11.11
N PHE A 117 -14.23 -5.52 11.79
CA PHE A 117 -15.24 -5.26 12.82
C PHE A 117 -14.67 -4.45 13.98
N ILE A 118 -13.51 -4.86 14.52
CA ILE A 118 -12.84 -4.13 15.61
C ILE A 118 -12.45 -2.71 15.16
N ALA A 119 -11.89 -2.57 13.96
CA ALA A 119 -11.48 -1.30 13.40
C ALA A 119 -12.65 -0.35 13.16
N TYR A 120 -13.83 -0.88 12.76
CA TYR A 120 -15.05 -0.10 12.62
C TYR A 120 -15.53 0.47 13.96
N LEU A 121 -15.45 -0.31 15.05
CA LEU A 121 -15.79 0.20 16.38
C LEU A 121 -14.86 1.35 16.78
N CYS A 122 -13.56 1.23 16.50
CA CYS A 122 -12.61 2.33 16.70
C CYS A 122 -12.90 3.53 15.80
N SER A 123 -13.31 3.31 14.54
CA SER A 123 -13.50 4.39 13.58
C SER A 123 -14.61 5.36 13.98
N ILE A 124 -15.62 4.92 14.74
CA ILE A 124 -16.70 5.78 15.26
C ILE A 124 -16.12 6.97 16.03
N PHE A 125 -15.22 6.71 16.98
CA PHE A 125 -14.57 7.75 17.78
C PHE A 125 -13.67 8.64 16.92
N VAL A 126 -12.92 8.03 16.00
CA VAL A 126 -12.02 8.78 15.10
C VAL A 126 -12.81 9.68 14.16
N THR A 127 -13.97 9.25 13.66
CA THR A 127 -14.79 10.01 12.72
C THR A 127 -15.30 11.30 13.35
N SER A 128 -15.81 11.22 14.58
CA SER A 128 -16.30 12.41 15.30
C SER A 128 -15.15 13.39 15.55
N ASN A 129 -14.01 12.91 16.08
CA ASN A 129 -12.85 13.77 16.31
C ASN A 129 -12.31 14.39 15.02
N TYR A 130 -12.31 13.62 13.93
CA TYR A 130 -11.87 14.09 12.62
C TYR A 130 -12.80 15.15 12.05
N TYR A 131 -14.11 15.00 12.21
CA TYR A 131 -15.07 16.02 11.78
C TYR A 131 -14.90 17.33 12.55
N TYR A 132 -14.84 17.29 13.88
CA TYR A 132 -14.62 18.48 14.70
C TYR A 132 -13.24 19.11 14.43
N PHE A 133 -12.24 18.29 14.13
CA PHE A 133 -10.95 18.77 13.68
C PHE A 133 -11.07 19.55 12.36
N LEU A 134 -11.83 19.06 11.38
CA LEU A 134 -12.05 19.78 10.12
C LEU A 134 -12.88 21.06 10.35
N GLN A 135 -13.90 21.00 11.19
CA GLN A 135 -14.74 22.13 11.56
C GLN A 135 -13.94 23.27 12.22
N TYR A 136 -12.92 22.94 13.03
CA TYR A 136 -12.00 23.94 13.57
C TYR A 136 -11.30 24.79 12.50
N PHE A 137 -11.05 24.23 11.30
CA PHE A 137 -10.39 24.97 10.21
C PHE A 137 -11.36 25.59 9.21
N PHE A 138 -12.44 24.90 8.84
CA PHE A 138 -13.42 25.43 7.88
C PHE A 138 -14.48 26.34 8.53
N GLY A 139 -14.59 26.32 9.86
CA GLY A 139 -15.59 27.04 10.61
C GLY A 139 -16.97 26.39 10.57
N GLU A 140 -17.81 26.72 11.57
CA GLU A 140 -19.16 26.20 11.72
C GLU A 140 -20.09 26.61 10.57
N ASN A 141 -19.74 27.68 9.85
CA ASN A 141 -20.48 28.17 8.69
C ASN A 141 -20.40 27.23 7.49
N ILE A 142 -19.37 26.39 7.41
CA ILE A 142 -19.17 25.42 6.31
C ILE A 142 -19.44 23.99 6.81
N LEU A 143 -19.01 23.68 8.04
CA LEU A 143 -19.23 22.40 8.70
C LEU A 143 -20.00 22.62 10.02
N PRO A 144 -21.33 22.63 10.01
CA PRO A 144 -22.13 22.82 11.22
C PRO A 144 -21.97 21.65 12.20
N ASP A 145 -22.33 21.89 13.47
CA ASP A 145 -22.33 20.84 14.48
C ASP A 145 -23.33 19.73 14.15
N ILE A 146 -22.83 18.50 14.03
CA ILE A 146 -23.65 17.30 13.82
C ILE A 146 -23.43 16.28 14.94
N GLN A 147 -24.50 15.60 15.32
CA GLN A 147 -24.40 14.48 16.26
C GLN A 147 -24.02 13.22 15.49
N PHE A 148 -22.84 12.68 15.80
CA PHE A 148 -22.38 11.41 15.23
C PHE A 148 -23.10 10.24 15.90
N GLN A 149 -23.90 9.52 15.12
CA GLN A 149 -24.56 8.29 15.54
C GLN A 149 -23.85 7.07 14.95
N THR A 150 -23.95 5.97 15.70
CA THR A 150 -23.41 4.68 15.28
C THR A 150 -24.35 4.06 14.24
N SER A 151 -23.81 3.65 13.09
CA SER A 151 -24.62 3.09 11.99
C SER A 151 -24.34 1.60 11.81
N ALA A 152 -25.33 0.75 12.13
CA ALA A 152 -25.20 -0.69 11.87
C ALA A 152 -24.96 -0.99 10.38
N VAL A 153 -25.57 -0.20 9.50
CA VAL A 153 -25.38 -0.27 8.04
C VAL A 153 -23.93 0.04 7.66
N GLY A 154 -23.32 1.08 8.24
CA GLY A 154 -21.90 1.40 8.01
C GLY A 154 -20.96 0.27 8.46
N CYS A 155 -21.27 -0.39 9.56
CA CYS A 155 -20.54 -1.57 10.02
C CYS A 155 -20.58 -2.71 8.99
N ILE A 156 -21.77 -3.04 8.49
CA ILE A 156 -21.95 -4.12 7.51
C ILE A 156 -21.21 -3.78 6.22
N ILE A 157 -21.36 -2.57 5.70
CA ILE A 157 -20.70 -2.13 4.46
C ILE A 157 -19.19 -2.25 4.59
N THR A 158 -18.60 -1.72 5.66
CA THR A 158 -17.14 -1.69 5.84
C THR A 158 -16.57 -3.11 5.98
N VAL A 159 -17.17 -3.94 6.84
CA VAL A 159 -16.72 -5.32 7.05
C VAL A 159 -16.86 -6.16 5.78
N VAL A 160 -18.01 -6.12 5.10
CA VAL A 160 -18.24 -6.92 3.90
C VAL A 160 -17.30 -6.49 2.78
N LEU A 161 -17.18 -5.19 2.53
CA LEU A 161 -16.39 -4.67 1.41
C LEU A 161 -14.90 -5.02 1.58
N ILE A 162 -14.34 -4.81 2.78
CA ILE A 162 -12.93 -5.10 3.03
C ILE A 162 -12.66 -6.61 3.03
N SER A 163 -13.52 -7.40 3.67
CA SER A 163 -13.34 -8.86 3.70
C SER A 163 -13.42 -9.45 2.30
N PHE A 164 -14.33 -8.95 1.45
CA PHE A 164 -14.47 -9.40 0.08
C PHE A 164 -13.30 -8.97 -0.81
N LEU A 165 -12.82 -7.73 -0.69
CA LEU A 165 -11.60 -7.28 -1.38
C LEU A 165 -10.37 -8.10 -0.96
N ALA A 166 -10.23 -8.39 0.34
CA ALA A 166 -9.15 -9.18 0.88
C ALA A 166 -9.23 -10.65 0.42
N PHE A 167 -10.44 -11.22 0.33
CA PHE A 167 -10.67 -12.54 -0.24
C PHE A 167 -10.33 -12.62 -1.72
N LEU A 168 -10.80 -11.67 -2.54
CA LEU A 168 -10.55 -11.63 -3.98
C LEU A 168 -9.07 -11.44 -4.28
N SER A 169 -8.41 -10.51 -3.59
CA SER A 169 -6.97 -10.31 -3.72
C SER A 169 -6.21 -11.57 -3.30
N GLY A 170 -6.56 -12.16 -2.14
CA GLY A 170 -6.02 -13.43 -1.65
C GLY A 170 -6.08 -14.52 -2.71
N CYS A 171 -7.28 -14.79 -3.24
CA CYS A 171 -7.49 -15.78 -4.29
C CYS A 171 -6.68 -15.45 -5.56
N PHE A 172 -6.79 -14.23 -6.08
CA PHE A 172 -6.16 -13.85 -7.34
C PHE A 172 -4.63 -13.96 -7.30
N TYR A 173 -3.99 -13.40 -6.27
CA TYR A 173 -2.53 -13.38 -6.17
C TYR A 173 -1.95 -14.76 -5.87
N THR A 174 -2.61 -15.57 -5.04
CA THR A 174 -2.20 -16.96 -4.76
C THR A 174 -2.29 -17.82 -6.01
N PHE A 175 -3.41 -17.74 -6.74
CA PHE A 175 -3.60 -18.48 -7.98
C PHE A 175 -2.54 -18.12 -9.02
N LYS A 176 -2.27 -16.81 -9.19
CA LYS A 176 -1.23 -16.31 -10.10
C LYS A 176 0.16 -16.83 -9.73
N LYS A 177 0.50 -16.83 -8.44
CA LYS A 177 1.82 -17.25 -7.97
C LYS A 177 2.04 -18.76 -8.11
N ILE A 178 1.07 -19.58 -7.75
CA ILE A 178 1.13 -21.05 -7.92
C ILE A 178 1.18 -21.41 -9.41
N ARG A 179 0.44 -20.71 -10.28
CA ARG A 179 0.48 -20.92 -11.74
C ARG A 179 1.86 -20.70 -12.34
N ASN A 180 2.61 -19.71 -11.85
CA ASN A 180 3.92 -19.37 -12.39
C ASN A 180 5.02 -20.38 -12.01
N ARG A 181 4.83 -21.21 -10.97
CA ARG A 181 5.79 -22.26 -10.59
C ARG A 181 5.92 -23.37 -11.65
N LYS A 182 4.87 -23.65 -12.42
CA LYS A 182 4.82 -24.74 -13.43
C LYS A 182 4.85 -24.22 -14.88
N SER A 183 5.38 -23.01 -15.12
CA SER A 183 5.28 -22.37 -16.43
C SER A 183 6.31 -22.94 -17.44
N SER A 184 5.82 -23.39 -18.59
CA SER A 184 6.67 -23.69 -19.76
C SER A 184 7.35 -22.41 -20.28
N LYS A 185 8.52 -22.52 -20.93
CA LYS A 185 9.27 -21.38 -21.51
C LYS A 185 8.37 -20.41 -22.29
N ILE A 186 7.42 -20.93 -23.07
CA ILE A 186 6.44 -20.16 -23.86
C ILE A 186 5.53 -19.29 -22.98
N ARG A 187 5.04 -19.83 -21.86
CA ARG A 187 4.19 -19.07 -20.92
C ARG A 187 4.95 -18.01 -20.15
N HIS A 188 6.23 -18.24 -19.87
CA HIS A 188 7.12 -17.23 -19.29
C HIS A 188 7.26 -16.03 -20.23
N VAL A 189 7.54 -16.28 -21.51
CA VAL A 189 7.58 -15.25 -22.57
C VAL A 189 6.24 -14.52 -22.66
N LEU A 190 5.12 -15.23 -22.67
CA LEU A 190 3.78 -14.61 -22.74
C LEU A 190 3.48 -13.74 -21.51
N SER A 191 3.98 -14.10 -20.32
CA SER A 191 3.86 -13.26 -19.13
C SER A 191 4.69 -11.98 -19.22
N ILE A 192 5.89 -12.08 -19.82
CA ILE A 192 6.77 -10.92 -20.08
C ILE A 192 6.09 -10.01 -21.10
N VAL A 193 5.60 -10.55 -22.21
CA VAL A 193 4.89 -9.80 -23.25
C VAL A 193 3.68 -9.08 -22.68
N LYS A 194 2.86 -9.74 -21.84
CA LYS A 194 1.74 -9.07 -21.16
C LYS A 194 2.17 -7.92 -20.26
N ARG A 195 3.29 -8.08 -19.55
CA ARG A 195 3.83 -7.01 -18.67
C ARG A 195 4.38 -5.85 -19.50
N ILE A 196 5.05 -6.13 -20.62
CA ILE A 196 5.53 -5.12 -21.57
C ILE A 196 4.35 -4.38 -22.20
N LEU A 197 3.30 -5.09 -22.62
CA LEU A 197 2.10 -4.51 -23.20
C LEU A 197 1.37 -3.60 -22.19
N LEU A 198 1.25 -4.03 -20.93
CA LEU A 198 0.69 -3.21 -19.86
C LEU A 198 1.55 -1.96 -19.61
N LEU A 199 2.87 -2.11 -19.50
CA LEU A 199 3.79 -0.98 -19.38
C LEU A 199 3.70 -0.01 -20.55
N ALA A 200 3.60 -0.53 -21.77
CA ALA A 200 3.40 0.27 -22.97
C ALA A 200 2.07 1.04 -22.90
N GLY A 201 0.98 0.38 -22.54
CA GLY A 201 -0.32 1.02 -22.32
C GLY A 201 -0.27 2.12 -21.27
N PHE A 202 0.32 1.86 -20.10
CA PHE A 202 0.51 2.88 -19.07
C PHE A 202 1.39 4.03 -19.56
N SER A 203 2.45 3.76 -20.32
CA SER A 203 3.31 4.81 -20.88
C SER A 203 2.60 5.67 -21.93
N VAL A 204 1.68 5.10 -22.72
CA VAL A 204 0.85 5.85 -23.67
C VAL A 204 -0.13 6.75 -22.93
N ILE A 205 -0.83 6.22 -21.92
CA ILE A 205 -1.74 7.02 -21.07
C ILE A 205 -0.96 8.15 -20.39
N TRP A 206 0.26 7.87 -19.96
CA TRP A 206 1.16 8.85 -19.36
C TRP A 206 1.55 9.96 -20.34
N LEU A 207 1.93 9.62 -21.59
CA LEU A 207 2.24 10.59 -22.65
C LEU A 207 1.02 11.44 -23.03
N LEU A 208 -0.17 10.83 -23.10
CA LEU A 208 -1.42 11.56 -23.36
C LEU A 208 -1.72 12.55 -22.22
N SER A 209 -1.51 12.13 -20.97
CA SER A 209 -1.70 13.00 -19.80
C SER A 209 -0.72 14.17 -19.80
N LEU A 210 0.53 13.94 -20.21
CA LEU A 210 1.51 15.02 -20.39
C LEU A 210 1.08 16.03 -21.46
N GLN A 211 0.59 15.56 -22.61
CA GLN A 211 0.12 16.46 -23.67
C GLN A 211 -1.00 17.39 -23.20
N GLN A 212 -1.89 16.89 -22.34
CA GLN A 212 -2.98 17.68 -21.76
C GLN A 212 -2.50 18.80 -20.82
N ILE A 213 -1.31 18.66 -20.19
CA ILE A 213 -0.73 19.73 -19.35
C ILE A 213 -0.32 20.94 -20.20
N PHE A 214 0.22 20.68 -21.41
CA PHE A 214 0.66 21.71 -22.34
C PHE A 214 -0.47 22.36 -23.13
N GLN A 215 -1.70 21.82 -23.06
CA GLN A 215 -2.89 22.48 -23.57
C GLN A 215 -3.38 23.52 -22.54
N ASP A 216 -3.85 24.67 -23.02
CA ASP A 216 -4.36 25.77 -22.20
C ASP A 216 -5.55 25.30 -21.35
N SER A 217 -5.22 24.88 -20.13
CA SER A 217 -6.13 24.34 -19.15
C SER A 217 -6.05 25.16 -17.87
N THR A 218 -7.19 25.32 -17.20
CA THR A 218 -7.26 25.99 -15.89
C THR A 218 -6.29 25.35 -14.88
N ILE A 219 -5.79 26.12 -13.92
CA ILE A 219 -4.85 25.67 -12.88
C ILE A 219 -5.36 24.41 -12.16
N LEU A 220 -6.66 24.37 -11.85
CA LEU A 220 -7.30 23.22 -11.22
C LEU A 220 -7.26 21.96 -12.09
N ALA A 221 -7.48 22.10 -13.41
CA ALA A 221 -7.38 21.00 -14.35
C ALA A 221 -5.93 20.50 -14.47
N LYS A 222 -4.94 21.40 -14.50
CA LYS A 222 -3.51 21.02 -14.47
C LYS A 222 -3.16 20.24 -13.21
N ALA A 223 -3.61 20.69 -12.04
CA ALA A 223 -3.40 20.01 -10.77
C ALA A 223 -3.99 18.58 -10.76
N GLN A 224 -5.20 18.43 -11.28
CA GLN A 224 -5.85 17.12 -11.41
C GLN A 224 -5.08 16.18 -12.36
N ILE A 225 -4.57 16.70 -13.48
CA ILE A 225 -3.76 15.92 -14.43
C ILE A 225 -2.43 15.51 -13.79
N ILE A 226 -1.76 16.40 -13.06
CA ILE A 226 -0.51 16.09 -12.34
C ILE A 226 -0.78 15.02 -11.27
N PHE A 227 -1.88 15.12 -10.52
CA PHE A 227 -2.26 14.09 -9.54
C PHE A 227 -2.50 12.73 -10.21
N ASN A 228 -3.15 12.70 -11.37
CA ASN A 228 -3.33 11.47 -12.14
C ASN A 228 -1.99 10.88 -12.62
N ILE A 229 -1.04 11.72 -13.03
CA ILE A 229 0.32 11.29 -13.39
C ILE A 229 1.04 10.65 -12.20
N VAL A 230 0.91 11.23 -11.00
CA VAL A 230 1.49 10.67 -9.76
C VAL A 230 0.89 9.29 -9.47
N ILE A 231 -0.42 9.12 -9.57
CA ILE A 231 -1.07 7.82 -9.39
C ILE A 231 -0.52 6.81 -10.42
N LEU A 232 -0.36 7.24 -11.67
CA LEU A 232 0.16 6.41 -12.75
C LEU A 232 1.63 6.00 -12.48
N ASP A 233 2.46 6.92 -11.97
CA ASP A 233 3.83 6.65 -11.55
C ASP A 233 3.90 5.58 -10.45
N ILE A 234 3.03 5.67 -9.44
CA ILE A 234 2.96 4.65 -8.37
C ILE A 234 2.63 3.29 -8.97
N VAL A 235 1.66 3.22 -9.89
CA VAL A 235 1.30 1.98 -10.58
C VAL A 235 2.48 1.43 -11.39
N ILE A 236 3.22 2.28 -12.11
CA ILE A 236 4.40 1.90 -12.90
C ILE A 236 5.50 1.37 -11.98
N ILE A 237 5.84 2.06 -10.89
CA ILE A 237 6.87 1.63 -9.93
C ILE A 237 6.51 0.28 -9.33
N TYR A 238 5.24 0.11 -8.94
CA TYR A 238 4.77 -1.13 -8.34
C TYR A 238 4.85 -2.30 -9.33
N GLN A 239 4.64 -2.03 -10.62
CA GLN A 239 4.81 -2.99 -11.71
C GLN A 239 6.27 -3.26 -12.04
N LEU A 240 7.16 -2.28 -11.97
CA LEU A 240 8.59 -2.46 -12.27
C LEU A 240 9.36 -3.06 -11.09
N SER A 241 8.88 -2.88 -9.86
CA SER A 241 9.48 -3.47 -8.65
C SER A 241 9.37 -5.00 -8.63
N PRO A 242 10.44 -5.74 -8.25
CA PRO A 242 11.72 -5.29 -7.68
C PRO A 242 12.86 -5.11 -8.70
N PHE A 243 12.58 -5.09 -10.00
CA PHE A 243 13.63 -5.12 -11.04
C PHE A 243 14.53 -3.87 -10.99
N ILE A 244 13.91 -2.69 -10.90
CA ILE A 244 14.63 -1.41 -10.78
C ILE A 244 15.53 -1.42 -9.55
N GLN A 245 14.98 -1.79 -8.39
CA GLN A 245 15.70 -1.83 -7.12
C GLN A 245 16.86 -2.81 -7.17
N SER A 246 16.64 -4.01 -7.73
CA SER A 246 17.69 -5.02 -7.90
C SER A 246 18.82 -4.53 -8.81
N CYS A 247 18.48 -3.75 -9.84
CA CYS A 247 19.47 -3.12 -10.72
C CYS A 247 20.31 -2.08 -9.96
N PHE A 248 19.66 -1.18 -9.22
CA PHE A 248 20.35 -0.18 -8.41
C PHE A 248 21.22 -0.81 -7.31
N ILE A 249 20.75 -1.84 -6.60
CA ILE A 249 21.57 -2.55 -5.59
C ILE A 249 22.84 -3.14 -6.23
N LYS A 250 22.73 -3.72 -7.43
CA LYS A 250 23.90 -4.23 -8.16
C LYS A 250 24.86 -3.10 -8.54
N LEU A 251 24.36 -1.99 -9.09
CA LEU A 251 25.17 -0.83 -9.46
C LEU A 251 25.88 -0.21 -8.25
N LEU A 252 25.15 0.03 -7.16
CA LEU A 252 25.71 0.54 -5.90
C LEU A 252 26.82 -0.34 -5.34
N SER A 253 26.63 -1.66 -5.40
CA SER A 253 27.62 -2.60 -4.89
C SER A 253 28.95 -2.59 -5.66
N ILE A 254 28.94 -2.12 -6.91
CA ILE A 254 30.16 -1.95 -7.71
C ILE A 254 30.94 -0.72 -7.24
N ILE A 255 30.23 0.36 -6.89
CA ILE A 255 30.83 1.68 -6.65
C ILE A 255 31.37 1.81 -5.23
N ILE A 256 30.62 1.41 -4.19
CA ILE A 256 30.88 1.92 -2.83
C ILE A 256 31.46 0.86 -1.86
N PHE A 257 31.23 -0.46 -2.06
CA PHE A 257 31.40 -1.40 -0.93
C PHE A 257 32.01 -2.77 -1.27
N ARG A 258 33.06 -2.78 -2.09
CA ARG A 258 33.62 -4.02 -2.65
C ARG A 258 34.22 -5.01 -1.63
N ASN A 259 34.72 -4.53 -0.49
CA ASN A 259 35.59 -5.33 0.40
C ASN A 259 35.01 -5.61 1.81
N ASN A 260 33.90 -4.99 2.18
CA ASN A 260 33.35 -5.12 3.54
C ASN A 260 32.36 -6.28 3.60
N PHE A 261 32.65 -7.28 4.45
CA PHE A 261 31.80 -8.46 4.70
C PHE A 261 30.32 -8.09 4.86
N MET A 262 30.06 -7.05 5.65
CA MET A 262 28.74 -6.49 5.88
C MET A 262 27.96 -6.25 4.57
N PHE A 263 28.54 -5.51 3.63
CA PHE A 263 27.85 -5.12 2.40
C PHE A 263 27.76 -6.25 1.38
N ILE A 264 28.73 -7.16 1.35
CA ILE A 264 28.72 -8.32 0.46
C ILE A 264 27.54 -9.23 0.83
N VAL A 265 27.43 -9.61 2.11
CA VAL A 265 26.36 -10.48 2.59
C VAL A 265 24.99 -9.79 2.44
N SER A 266 24.90 -8.51 2.84
CA SER A 266 23.65 -7.73 2.72
C SER A 266 23.13 -7.66 1.29
N LYS A 267 24.03 -7.44 0.31
CA LYS A 267 23.67 -7.41 -1.12
C LYS A 267 23.05 -8.73 -1.55
N TRP A 268 23.70 -9.85 -1.24
CA TRP A 268 23.23 -11.16 -1.67
C TRP A 268 21.94 -11.55 -0.97
N ASN A 269 21.78 -11.23 0.31
CA ASN A 269 20.55 -11.49 1.04
C ASN A 269 19.36 -10.73 0.44
N LEU A 270 19.54 -9.43 0.16
CA LEU A 270 18.52 -8.63 -0.52
C LEU A 270 18.18 -9.19 -1.92
N LEU A 271 19.19 -9.54 -2.73
CA LEU A 271 18.97 -10.07 -4.07
C LEU A 271 18.31 -11.46 -4.10
N TYR A 272 18.46 -12.23 -3.01
CA TYR A 272 17.75 -13.49 -2.80
C TYR A 272 16.29 -13.23 -2.44
N CYS A 273 16.04 -12.37 -1.45
CA CYS A 273 14.72 -11.99 -0.96
C CYS A 273 14.06 -10.87 -1.78
N LYS A 274 13.86 -11.08 -3.09
CA LYS A 274 13.28 -10.08 -4.01
C LYS A 274 11.88 -9.62 -3.62
N SER A 275 11.07 -10.49 -3.03
CA SER A 275 9.73 -10.15 -2.52
C SER A 275 9.80 -9.12 -1.40
N TYR A 276 10.79 -9.23 -0.52
CA TYR A 276 11.03 -8.30 0.57
C TYR A 276 11.41 -6.90 0.03
N ILE A 277 12.36 -6.83 -0.91
CA ILE A 277 12.71 -5.56 -1.58
C ILE A 277 11.46 -4.94 -2.19
N LYS A 278 10.68 -5.71 -2.96
CA LYS A 278 9.48 -5.20 -3.61
C LYS A 278 8.51 -4.60 -2.60
N SER A 279 8.26 -5.34 -1.53
CA SER A 279 7.27 -5.02 -0.52
C SER A 279 7.58 -3.69 0.16
N ILE A 280 8.83 -3.50 0.59
CA ILE A 280 9.28 -2.31 1.30
C ILE A 280 9.45 -1.13 0.35
N SER A 281 10.24 -1.31 -0.71
CA SER A 281 10.63 -0.19 -1.56
C SER A 281 9.45 0.41 -2.33
N ALA A 282 8.55 -0.41 -2.88
CA ALA A 282 7.42 0.11 -3.64
C ALA A 282 6.44 0.88 -2.75
N ALA A 283 6.23 0.41 -1.51
CA ALA A 283 5.34 1.07 -0.56
C ALA A 283 5.93 2.42 -0.09
N ILE A 284 7.20 2.43 0.30
CA ILE A 284 7.87 3.66 0.76
C ILE A 284 8.02 4.68 -0.37
N THR A 285 8.47 4.26 -1.56
CA THR A 285 8.59 5.18 -2.70
C THR A 285 7.23 5.75 -3.12
N GLY A 286 6.18 4.93 -3.10
CA GLY A 286 4.82 5.41 -3.38
C GLY A 286 4.33 6.45 -2.36
N ALA A 287 4.61 6.24 -1.08
CA ALA A 287 4.29 7.22 -0.03
C ALA A 287 5.05 8.54 -0.22
N ILE A 288 6.37 8.46 -0.42
CA ILE A 288 7.20 9.65 -0.62
C ILE A 288 6.68 10.45 -1.80
N LEU A 289 6.37 9.80 -2.93
CA LEU A 289 5.84 10.47 -4.12
C LEU A 289 4.51 11.17 -3.88
N LEU A 290 3.58 10.55 -3.16
CA LEU A 290 2.30 11.19 -2.83
C LEU A 290 2.50 12.41 -1.96
N ILE A 291 3.30 12.29 -0.91
CA ILE A 291 3.58 13.38 0.03
C ILE A 291 4.21 14.57 -0.70
N SER A 292 5.29 14.32 -1.44
CA SER A 292 6.03 15.37 -2.14
C SER A 292 5.20 16.00 -3.26
N SER A 293 4.54 15.19 -4.09
CA SER A 293 3.73 15.71 -5.19
C SER A 293 2.54 16.52 -4.70
N PHE A 294 1.84 16.05 -3.67
CA PHE A 294 0.74 16.79 -3.07
C PHE A 294 1.23 18.10 -2.47
N GLN A 295 2.35 18.08 -1.73
CA GLN A 295 2.95 19.29 -1.19
C GLN A 295 3.31 20.29 -2.30
N MET A 296 3.90 19.84 -3.40
CA MET A 296 4.28 20.71 -4.52
C MET A 296 3.07 21.27 -5.28
N ILE A 297 2.04 20.46 -5.54
CA ILE A 297 0.79 20.91 -6.16
C ILE A 297 0.11 21.93 -5.26
N SER A 298 0.00 21.62 -3.97
CA SER A 298 -0.63 22.48 -2.99
C SER A 298 0.10 23.82 -2.87
N GLN A 299 1.43 23.83 -2.78
CA GLN A 299 2.21 25.08 -2.75
C GLN A 299 2.05 25.93 -4.02
N ASN A 300 1.96 25.32 -5.21
CA ASN A 300 1.82 26.08 -6.45
C ASN A 300 0.41 26.68 -6.63
N ILE A 301 -0.64 25.95 -6.21
CA ILE A 301 -2.02 26.45 -6.27
C ILE A 301 -2.26 27.50 -5.20
N LEU A 302 -1.85 27.22 -3.95
CA LEU A 302 -2.13 28.10 -2.81
C LEU A 302 -1.26 29.35 -2.74
N SER A 303 -0.06 29.36 -3.35
CA SER A 303 0.71 30.59 -3.48
C SER A 303 0.04 31.64 -4.38
N GLN A 304 -0.94 31.25 -5.20
CA GLN A 304 -1.71 32.16 -6.07
C GLN A 304 -2.99 32.70 -5.43
N PHE A 305 -3.50 32.08 -4.37
CA PHE A 305 -4.69 32.52 -3.64
C PHE A 305 -4.27 32.99 -2.24
N GLN A 306 -4.04 34.30 -2.08
CA GLN A 306 -3.66 34.89 -0.80
C GLN A 306 -4.89 35.15 0.08
N ASP A 307 -4.90 34.52 1.26
CA ASP A 307 -5.07 35.14 2.59
C ASP A 307 -4.95 34.09 3.73
N ASP A 308 -5.17 32.79 3.46
CA ASP A 308 -5.06 31.68 4.44
C ASP A 308 -4.32 30.41 3.90
N SER A 309 -3.36 30.63 3.00
CA SER A 309 -2.71 29.57 2.21
C SER A 309 -1.97 28.50 3.04
N ASP A 310 -1.38 28.86 4.18
CA ASP A 310 -0.68 27.91 5.05
C ASP A 310 -1.64 26.96 5.79
N LEU A 311 -2.86 27.42 6.08
CA LEU A 311 -3.84 26.70 6.88
C LEU A 311 -4.64 25.76 5.98
N GLU A 312 -5.06 26.22 4.81
CA GLU A 312 -5.67 25.39 3.77
C GLU A 312 -4.71 24.28 3.27
N LEU A 313 -3.41 24.57 3.13
CA LEU A 313 -2.40 23.58 2.77
C LEU A 313 -2.26 22.47 3.83
N LYS A 314 -2.28 22.83 5.13
CA LYS A 314 -2.24 21.85 6.23
C LYS A 314 -3.48 20.97 6.26
N VAL A 315 -4.67 21.55 6.06
CA VAL A 315 -5.93 20.81 6.04
C VAL A 315 -5.98 19.87 4.84
N ALA A 316 -5.63 20.36 3.66
CA ALA A 316 -5.60 19.56 2.45
C ALA A 316 -4.56 18.42 2.59
N PHE A 317 -3.40 18.67 3.20
CA PHE A 317 -2.43 17.62 3.50
C PHE A 317 -3.01 16.52 4.40
N ILE A 318 -3.73 16.88 5.46
CA ILE A 318 -4.32 15.90 6.39
C ILE A 318 -5.44 15.10 5.71
N VAL A 319 -6.30 15.76 4.93
CA VAL A 319 -7.43 15.14 4.22
C VAL A 319 -6.94 14.19 3.11
N TYR A 320 -5.98 14.63 2.31
CA TYR A 320 -5.58 13.90 1.10
C TYR A 320 -4.37 12.98 1.30
N VAL A 321 -3.44 13.32 2.20
CA VAL A 321 -2.17 12.57 2.39
C VAL A 321 -2.20 11.69 3.66
N GLY A 322 -3.01 12.04 4.66
CA GLY A 322 -3.06 11.33 5.95
C GLY A 322 -3.40 9.84 5.81
N ALA A 323 -4.46 9.51 5.05
CA ALA A 323 -4.86 8.13 4.79
C ALA A 323 -3.75 7.29 4.11
N PRO A 324 -3.14 7.71 2.98
CA PRO A 324 -2.01 6.99 2.37
C PRO A 324 -0.84 6.75 3.33
N ILE A 325 -0.44 7.74 4.12
CA ILE A 325 0.67 7.61 5.07
C ILE A 325 0.36 6.53 6.10
N LEU A 326 -0.83 6.58 6.70
CA LEU A 326 -1.25 5.61 7.69
C LEU A 326 -1.24 4.18 7.12
N ILE A 327 -1.75 4.00 5.90
CA ILE A 327 -1.77 2.69 5.23
C ILE A 327 -0.35 2.19 4.96
N VAL A 328 0.57 3.06 4.53
CA VAL A 328 1.96 2.67 4.26
C VAL A 328 2.70 2.33 5.55
N LEU A 329 2.52 3.09 6.63
CA LEU A 329 3.09 2.77 7.93
C LEU A 329 2.60 1.42 8.44
N ALA A 330 1.28 1.18 8.36
CA ALA A 330 0.70 -0.10 8.71
C ALA A 330 1.30 -1.25 7.89
N ASN A 331 1.59 -1.00 6.60
CA ASN A 331 2.23 -1.97 5.71
C ASN A 331 3.67 -2.25 6.12
N ILE A 332 4.46 -1.23 6.46
CA ILE A 332 5.82 -1.42 6.95
C ILE A 332 5.82 -2.28 8.22
N ILE A 333 4.91 -2.02 9.16
CA ILE A 333 4.77 -2.83 10.39
C ILE A 333 4.40 -4.28 10.05
N SER A 334 3.45 -4.47 9.14
CA SER A 334 3.02 -5.81 8.71
C SER A 334 4.14 -6.60 8.03
N ILE A 335 4.91 -5.92 7.17
CA ILE A 335 6.09 -6.50 6.51
C ILE A 335 7.15 -6.86 7.53
N ALA A 336 7.46 -5.98 8.48
CA ALA A 336 8.46 -6.25 9.53
C ALA A 336 8.07 -7.48 10.37
N PHE A 337 6.79 -7.62 10.71
CA PHE A 337 6.31 -8.78 11.44
C PHE A 337 6.45 -10.07 10.61
N LEU A 338 6.05 -10.04 9.33
CA LEU A 338 6.13 -11.20 8.45
C LEU A 338 7.58 -11.56 8.06
N SER A 339 8.45 -10.57 7.86
CA SER A 339 9.86 -10.79 7.54
C SER A 339 10.61 -11.38 8.73
N SER A 340 10.27 -11.01 9.97
CA SER A 340 10.89 -11.59 11.17
C SER A 340 10.82 -13.12 11.20
N HIS A 341 9.76 -13.70 10.61
CA HIS A 341 9.62 -15.14 10.52
C HIS A 341 10.57 -15.75 9.48
N GLN A 342 10.75 -15.10 8.34
CA GLN A 342 11.71 -15.51 7.30
C GLN A 342 13.15 -15.36 7.78
N GLU A 343 13.42 -14.26 8.50
CA GLU A 343 14.72 -13.96 9.08
C GLU A 343 15.16 -15.01 10.11
N ARG A 344 14.23 -15.73 10.75
CA ARG A 344 14.60 -16.78 11.71
C ARG A 344 15.40 -17.92 11.06
N ILE A 345 15.08 -18.25 9.80
CA ILE A 345 15.80 -19.26 9.03
C ILE A 345 17.17 -18.72 8.62
N GLU A 346 17.25 -17.46 8.19
CA GLU A 346 18.50 -16.79 7.85
C GLU A 346 19.44 -16.71 9.06
N ILE A 347 18.90 -16.34 10.23
CA ILE A 347 19.62 -16.27 11.50
C ILE A 347 20.22 -17.63 11.86
N GLN A 348 19.44 -18.72 11.73
CA GLN A 348 19.94 -20.07 11.98
C GLN A 348 21.09 -20.45 11.02
N GLN A 349 21.00 -20.06 9.74
CA GLN A 349 22.09 -20.28 8.78
C GLN A 349 23.35 -19.50 9.16
N PHE A 350 23.19 -18.25 9.61
CA PHE A 350 24.30 -17.41 10.08
C PHE A 350 24.94 -17.93 11.36
N GLU A 351 24.15 -18.48 12.29
CA GLU A 351 24.65 -19.17 13.48
C GLU A 351 25.44 -20.44 13.11
N ILE A 352 24.96 -21.25 12.16
CA ILE A 352 25.68 -22.43 11.65
C ILE A 352 27.01 -22.04 11.00
N LEU A 353 27.04 -20.90 10.30
CA LEU A 353 28.25 -20.35 9.68
C LEU A 353 29.21 -19.71 10.71
N GLY A 354 28.86 -19.69 11.99
CA GLY A 354 29.70 -19.16 13.07
C GLY A 354 29.77 -17.64 13.11
N THR A 355 28.80 -16.93 12.52
CA THR A 355 28.78 -15.45 12.60
C THR A 355 28.41 -15.00 14.00
N SER A 356 29.07 -13.95 14.49
CA SER A 356 28.74 -13.38 15.79
C SER A 356 27.49 -12.49 15.74
N ASN A 357 26.78 -12.34 16.87
CA ASN A 357 25.62 -11.44 16.98
C ASN A 357 25.94 -10.02 16.49
N TYR A 358 27.15 -9.53 16.73
CA TYR A 358 27.60 -8.22 16.25
C TYR A 358 27.70 -8.15 14.71
N GLN A 359 28.20 -9.22 14.07
CA GLN A 359 28.24 -9.30 12.61
C GLN A 359 26.84 -9.39 12.01
N MET A 360 25.91 -10.09 12.67
CA MET A 360 24.51 -10.16 12.24
C MET A 360 23.83 -8.79 12.27
N VAL A 361 24.01 -8.03 13.36
CA VAL A 361 23.51 -6.65 13.44
C VAL A 361 24.10 -5.79 12.32
N LYS A 362 25.41 -5.91 12.06
CA LYS A 362 26.05 -5.22 10.93
C LYS A 362 25.41 -5.56 9.60
N ILE A 363 25.14 -6.84 9.31
CA ILE A 363 24.47 -7.26 8.07
C ILE A 363 23.11 -6.56 7.94
N LYS A 364 22.29 -6.53 9.00
CA LYS A 364 20.99 -5.85 8.96
C LYS A 364 21.11 -4.33 8.78
N VAL A 365 22.12 -3.69 9.37
CA VAL A 365 22.45 -2.29 9.10
C VAL A 365 22.83 -2.08 7.62
N GLY A 366 23.62 -2.99 7.05
CA GLY A 366 23.97 -2.96 5.63
C GLY A 366 22.76 -3.09 4.69
N GLU A 367 21.83 -3.99 5.01
CA GLU A 367 20.56 -4.13 4.29
C GLU A 367 19.73 -2.85 4.33
N ALA A 368 19.62 -2.24 5.52
CA ALA A 368 18.91 -0.98 5.71
C ALA A 368 19.55 0.17 4.92
N ILE A 369 20.87 0.27 4.89
CA ILE A 369 21.60 1.27 4.10
C ILE A 369 21.32 1.09 2.61
N PHE A 370 21.42 -0.13 2.08
CA PHE A 370 21.12 -0.41 0.68
C PHE A 370 19.69 -0.02 0.32
N LEU A 371 18.71 -0.44 1.14
CA LEU A 371 17.31 -0.15 0.89
C LEU A 371 17.04 1.36 0.93
N THR A 372 17.51 2.05 1.97
CA THR A 372 17.28 3.50 2.16
C THR A 372 17.86 4.32 1.01
N PHE A 373 19.10 4.03 0.61
CA PHE A 373 19.74 4.76 -0.47
C PHE A 373 19.03 4.50 -1.82
N VAL A 374 18.69 3.24 -2.12
CA VAL A 374 17.98 2.89 -3.36
C VAL A 374 16.58 3.51 -3.40
N THR A 375 15.83 3.44 -2.30
CA THR A 375 14.49 4.06 -2.24
C THR A 375 14.56 5.57 -2.36
N SER A 376 15.53 6.21 -1.71
CA SER A 376 15.75 7.66 -1.78
C SER A 376 16.10 8.10 -3.19
N LEU A 377 17.04 7.41 -3.85
CA LEU A 377 17.45 7.73 -5.22
C LEU A 377 16.29 7.59 -6.21
N ILE A 378 15.51 6.50 -6.13
CA ILE A 378 14.35 6.31 -7.00
C ILE A 378 13.30 7.39 -6.75
N ALA A 379 12.99 7.70 -5.49
CA ALA A 379 12.03 8.74 -5.14
C ALA A 379 12.50 10.13 -5.62
N PHE A 380 13.80 10.43 -5.47
CA PHE A 380 14.40 11.69 -5.91
C PHE A 380 14.28 11.88 -7.43
N LEU A 381 14.63 10.87 -8.23
CA LEU A 381 14.50 10.93 -9.69
C LEU A 381 13.06 11.19 -10.14
N LEU A 382 12.09 10.57 -9.47
CA LEU A 382 10.68 10.73 -9.80
C LEU A 382 10.13 12.09 -9.34
N ASN A 383 10.62 12.62 -8.22
CA ASN A 383 10.24 13.93 -7.73
C ASN A 383 10.82 15.08 -8.55
N ILE A 384 12.05 14.95 -9.07
CA ILE A 384 12.61 15.93 -10.02
C ILE A 384 11.69 16.10 -11.23
N LYS A 385 11.18 14.97 -11.75
CA LYS A 385 10.25 14.99 -12.88
C LYS A 385 8.96 15.73 -12.55
N ILE A 386 8.40 15.52 -11.36
CA ILE A 386 7.19 16.22 -10.91
C ILE A 386 7.46 17.71 -10.72
N MET A 387 8.62 18.07 -10.18
CA MET A 387 9.07 19.46 -10.06
C MET A 387 9.06 20.16 -11.43
N ALA A 388 9.63 19.51 -12.44
CA ALA A 388 9.71 20.04 -13.81
C ALA A 388 8.36 20.08 -14.56
N LEU A 389 7.28 19.51 -13.99
CA LEU A 389 5.92 19.62 -14.53
C LEU A 389 5.10 20.72 -13.85
N ILE A 390 5.51 21.11 -12.64
CA ILE A 390 4.83 22.11 -11.81
C ILE A 390 5.41 23.51 -12.08
N TYR A 391 6.73 23.60 -12.26
CA TYR A 391 7.46 24.79 -12.70
C TYR A 391 7.80 24.69 -14.18
#